data_AF-A0A7L1RL04-F1
#
_entry.id   AF-A0A7L1RL04-F1
#
_cell.length_a   1.000
_cell.length_b   1.000
_cell.length_c   1.000
_cell.angle_alpha   90.00
_cell.angle_beta   90.00
_cell.angle_gamma   90.00
#
_symmetry.space_group_name_H-M   'P 1'
#
loop_
_entity.id
_entity.type
_entity.pdbx_description
1 polymer ?
#
loop_
_entity_poly.entity_id
_entity_poly.type
_entity_poly.pdbx_seq_one_letter_code
_entity_poly.pdbx_strand_id
1 'polypeptide(L)'
;KMEEFLNLTQLKTSLKEAILLDYYTAGFWWAKEMNFSLIQLSGFMDLLNFALENLSGKHMTLGDNLKELEKAMTGRGETEAEKRSLFDLNSFSIEQAKAIIDYLVTSLFKHYKAYEYLFHMRREEPVISNE
;
A
#
# COMPACT_ATOMS: atom_id res chain seq x y z
N LYS A 1 11.43 -11.64 9.73
CA LYS A 1 11.48 -11.36 8.27
C LYS A 1 10.20 -10.63 7.85
N MET A 2 10.17 -9.92 6.71
CA MET A 2 8.97 -9.18 6.29
C MET A 2 7.75 -10.09 6.09
N GLU A 3 7.95 -11.31 5.59
CA GLU A 3 6.91 -12.35 5.48
C GLU A 3 6.22 -12.69 6.81
N GLU A 4 6.98 -12.77 7.90
CA GLU A 4 6.45 -13.08 9.24
C GLU A 4 5.69 -11.87 9.82
N PHE A 5 6.21 -10.66 9.60
CA PHE A 5 5.54 -9.42 10.04
C PHE A 5 4.18 -9.23 9.37
N LEU A 6 4.09 -9.57 8.08
CA LEU A 6 2.87 -9.52 7.29
C LEU A 6 1.97 -10.74 7.49
N ASN A 7 2.37 -11.71 8.32
CA ASN A 7 1.65 -12.96 8.57
C ASN A 7 1.30 -13.74 7.28
N LEU A 8 2.23 -13.81 6.33
CA LEU A 8 2.06 -14.51 5.05
C LEU A 8 2.43 -15.99 5.22
N THR A 9 1.48 -16.90 5.00
CA THR A 9 1.63 -18.34 5.30
C THR A 9 1.65 -19.24 4.07
N GLN A 10 1.25 -18.71 2.91
CA GLN A 10 1.06 -19.40 1.64
C GLN A 10 1.92 -18.81 0.52
N LEU A 11 3.06 -18.18 0.81
CA LEU A 11 3.93 -17.55 -0.20
C LEU A 11 4.27 -18.43 -1.41
N LYS A 12 4.41 -19.74 -1.22
CA LYS A 12 4.72 -20.70 -2.30
C LYS A 12 3.54 -21.01 -3.22
N THR A 13 2.31 -20.74 -2.77
CA THR A 13 1.07 -21.19 -3.43
C THR A 13 0.08 -20.06 -3.68
N SER A 14 0.31 -18.87 -3.11
CA SER A 14 -0.55 -17.70 -3.22
C SER A 14 0.18 -16.58 -3.95
N LEU A 15 -0.18 -16.37 -5.22
CA LEU A 15 0.28 -15.23 -6.00
C LEU A 15 0.01 -13.90 -5.28
N LYS A 16 -1.14 -13.81 -4.59
CA LYS A 16 -1.50 -12.65 -3.79
C LYS A 16 -0.48 -12.38 -2.69
N GLU A 17 -0.10 -13.38 -1.91
CA GLU A 17 0.88 -13.17 -0.83
C GLU A 17 2.28 -12.87 -1.38
N ALA A 18 2.67 -13.48 -2.49
CA ALA A 18 3.94 -13.17 -3.15
C ALA A 18 3.99 -11.71 -3.61
N ILE A 19 2.92 -11.21 -4.24
CA ILE A 19 2.82 -9.80 -4.66
C ILE A 19 2.78 -8.85 -3.46
N LEU A 20 2.11 -9.22 -2.37
CA LEU A 20 2.11 -8.44 -1.12
C LEU A 20 3.52 -8.32 -0.54
N LEU A 21 4.27 -9.43 -0.48
CA LEU A 21 5.64 -9.43 -0.01
C LEU A 21 6.53 -8.53 -0.88
N ASP A 22 6.40 -8.65 -2.20
CA ASP A 22 7.14 -7.82 -3.17
C ASP A 22 6.82 -6.32 -2.99
N TYR A 23 5.53 -5.97 -2.89
CA TYR A 23 5.06 -4.60 -2.68
C TYR A 23 5.70 -3.94 -1.45
N TYR A 24 5.63 -4.61 -0.29
CA TYR A 24 6.19 -4.05 0.94
C TYR A 24 7.71 -4.08 0.96
N THR A 25 8.34 -5.09 0.35
CA THR A 25 9.80 -5.21 0.29
C THR A 25 10.38 -4.12 -0.59
N ALA A 26 9.81 -3.90 -1.79
CA ALA A 26 10.20 -2.83 -2.69
C ALA A 26 10.04 -1.45 -2.03
N GLY A 27 8.92 -1.22 -1.34
CA GLY A 27 8.68 0.01 -0.60
C GLY A 27 9.73 0.25 0.48
N PHE A 28 9.99 -0.75 1.31
CA PHE A 28 10.99 -0.65 2.36
C PHE A 28 12.38 -0.34 1.81
N TRP A 29 12.81 -1.01 0.74
CA TRP A 29 14.11 -0.74 0.12
C TRP A 29 14.20 0.66 -0.46
N TRP A 30 13.17 1.10 -1.17
CA TRP A 30 13.11 2.47 -1.69
C TRP A 30 13.23 3.52 -0.55
N ALA A 31 12.50 3.34 0.54
CA ALA A 31 12.59 4.25 1.70
C ALA A 31 13.98 4.25 2.35
N LYS A 32 14.68 3.09 2.33
CA LYS A 32 16.08 2.99 2.79
C LYS A 32 17.04 3.74 1.86
N GLU A 33 16.85 3.66 0.55
CA GLU A 33 17.64 4.42 -0.44
C GLU A 33 17.43 5.93 -0.29
N MET A 34 16.21 6.35 0.05
CA MET A 34 15.86 7.74 0.38
C MET A 34 16.41 8.23 1.74
N ASN A 35 17.13 7.37 2.47
CA ASN A 35 17.72 7.64 3.79
C ASN A 35 16.69 8.12 4.82
N PHE A 36 15.48 7.55 4.80
CA PHE A 36 14.47 7.87 5.81
C PHE A 36 14.93 7.45 7.21
N SER A 37 14.71 8.35 8.18
CA SER A 37 14.82 8.02 9.60
C SER A 37 13.84 6.90 9.97
N LEU A 38 14.00 6.28 11.14
CA LEU A 38 13.09 5.21 11.58
C LEU A 38 11.63 5.69 11.65
N ILE A 39 11.40 6.94 12.07
CA ILE A 39 10.07 7.55 12.16
C ILE A 39 9.48 7.73 10.75
N GLN A 40 10.26 8.29 9.83
CA GLN A 40 9.85 8.47 8.43
C GLN A 40 9.60 7.12 7.74
N LEU A 41 10.45 6.12 7.99
CA LEU A 41 10.29 4.78 7.47
C LEU A 41 8.97 4.17 7.94
N SER A 42 8.65 4.26 9.24
CA SER A 42 7.36 3.79 9.77
C SER A 42 6.18 4.51 9.11
N GLY A 43 6.22 5.85 9.06
CA GLY A 43 5.14 6.64 8.45
C GLY A 43 4.94 6.35 6.97
N PHE A 44 6.02 6.08 6.23
CA PHE A 44 5.95 5.66 4.84
C PHE A 44 5.35 4.25 4.69
N MET A 45 5.75 3.29 5.54
CA MET A 45 5.17 1.94 5.52
C MET A 45 3.66 1.96 5.86
N ASP A 46 3.26 2.83 6.79
CA ASP A 46 1.85 3.06 7.11
C ASP A 46 1.09 3.65 5.92
N LEU A 47 1.71 4.56 5.17
CA LEU A 47 1.13 5.12 3.94
C LEU A 47 0.95 4.07 2.84
N LEU A 48 1.93 3.17 2.66
CA LEU A 48 1.80 2.05 1.74
C LEU A 48 0.65 1.12 2.12
N ASN A 49 0.51 0.81 3.40
CA ASN A 49 -0.58 -0.02 3.90
C ASN A 49 -1.92 0.70 3.76
N PHE A 50 -1.98 2.00 4.04
CA PHE A 50 -3.18 2.83 3.85
C PHE A 50 -3.68 2.80 2.40
N ALA A 51 -2.78 3.07 1.44
CA ALA A 51 -3.13 3.09 0.03
C ALA A 51 -3.57 1.70 -0.47
N LEU A 52 -2.91 0.65 -0.01
CA LEU A 52 -3.27 -0.72 -0.34
C LEU A 52 -4.63 -1.11 0.27
N GLU A 53 -4.88 -0.80 1.53
CA GLU A 53 -6.12 -1.15 2.24
C GLU A 53 -7.35 -0.46 1.65
N ASN A 54 -7.19 0.79 1.20
CA ASN A 54 -8.23 1.48 0.44
C ASN A 54 -8.62 0.71 -0.83
N LEU A 55 -7.65 0.12 -1.53
CA LEU A 55 -7.91 -0.74 -2.67
C LEU A 55 -8.48 -2.09 -2.22
N SER A 56 -7.77 -2.83 -1.36
CA SER A 56 -8.04 -4.25 -1.09
C SER A 56 -9.24 -4.48 -0.19
N GLY A 57 -9.33 -3.75 0.92
CA GLY A 57 -10.36 -3.92 1.94
C GLY A 57 -11.58 -3.04 1.69
N LYS A 58 -11.37 -1.79 1.27
CA LYS A 58 -12.46 -0.82 1.05
C LYS A 58 -12.99 -0.76 -0.38
N HIS A 59 -12.38 -1.47 -1.32
CA HIS A 59 -12.79 -1.49 -2.74
C HIS A 59 -12.87 -0.09 -3.38
N MET A 60 -12.03 0.85 -2.95
CA MET A 60 -12.04 2.21 -3.49
C MET A 60 -11.55 2.22 -4.93
N THR A 61 -12.15 3.08 -5.76
CA THR A 61 -11.60 3.38 -7.08
C THR A 61 -10.25 4.09 -6.93
N LEU A 62 -9.41 4.07 -7.98
CA LEU A 62 -8.16 4.83 -7.99
C LEU A 62 -8.40 6.31 -7.66
N GLY A 63 -9.45 6.90 -8.22
CA GLY A 63 -9.79 8.30 -8.00
C GLY A 63 -10.15 8.59 -6.54
N ASP A 64 -10.88 7.70 -5.88
CA ASP A 64 -11.25 7.90 -4.48
C ASP A 64 -10.07 7.65 -3.53
N ASN A 65 -9.21 6.66 -3.84
CA ASN A 65 -7.99 6.42 -3.08
C ASN A 65 -7.02 7.61 -3.16
N LEU A 66 -6.89 8.24 -4.34
CA LEU A 66 -6.10 9.46 -4.50
C LEU A 66 -6.66 10.64 -3.69
N LYS A 67 -7.98 10.80 -3.63
CA LYS A 67 -8.61 11.84 -2.78
C LYS A 67 -8.34 11.59 -1.29
N GLU A 68 -8.45 10.35 -0.84
CA GLU A 68 -8.16 9.99 0.55
C GLU A 68 -6.67 10.19 0.88
N LEU A 69 -5.78 9.88 -0.06
CA LEU A 69 -4.35 10.19 0.07
C LEU A 69 -4.11 11.70 0.18
N GLU A 70 -4.76 12.51 -0.65
CA GLU A 70 -4.66 13.99 -0.59
C GLU A 70 -5.16 14.53 0.76
N LYS A 71 -6.27 14.02 1.28
CA LYS A 71 -6.79 14.39 2.62
C LYS A 71 -5.81 14.02 3.73
N ALA A 72 -5.27 12.79 3.68
CA ALA A 72 -4.27 12.32 4.64
C ALA A 72 -2.99 13.18 4.57
N MET A 73 -2.56 13.56 3.36
CA MET A 73 -1.38 14.40 3.14
C MET A 73 -1.55 15.88 3.52
N THR A 74 -2.79 16.37 3.59
CA THR A 74 -3.09 17.77 3.93
C THR A 74 -3.56 17.96 5.37
N GLY A 75 -3.66 16.88 6.15
CA GLY A 75 -4.07 16.91 7.57
C GLY A 75 -5.54 17.30 7.78
N ARG A 76 -6.38 17.21 6.74
CA ARG A 76 -7.81 17.59 6.77
C ARG A 76 -8.72 16.38 6.96
N GLY A 77 -8.45 15.56 7.96
CA GLY A 77 -9.36 14.50 8.38
C GLY A 77 -10.52 15.05 9.22
N GLU A 78 -11.75 14.66 8.89
CA GLU A 78 -12.98 15.08 9.58
C GLU A 78 -13.30 14.20 10.82
N THR A 79 -12.60 13.08 11.02
CA THR A 79 -12.89 12.10 12.08
C THR A 79 -11.73 11.91 13.07
N GLU A 80 -12.06 11.53 14.32
CA GLU A 80 -11.10 11.25 15.39
C GLU A 80 -10.13 10.09 15.08
N ALA A 81 -10.48 9.21 14.13
CA ALA A 81 -9.59 8.17 13.60
C ALA A 81 -8.51 8.76 12.67
N GLU A 82 -8.81 9.86 11.96
CA GLU A 82 -7.88 10.59 11.11
C GLU A 82 -6.99 11.57 11.92
N LYS A 83 -7.47 12.03 13.09
CA LYS A 83 -6.67 12.83 14.05
C LYS A 83 -5.58 12.02 14.76
N ARG A 84 -5.68 10.70 14.80
CA ARG A 84 -4.57 9.82 15.20
C ARG A 84 -3.60 9.71 14.02
N SER A 85 -2.99 10.85 13.67
CA SER A 85 -2.00 11.01 12.61
C SER A 85 -0.83 10.03 12.84
N LEU A 86 -0.93 8.83 12.28
CA LEU A 86 0.20 7.91 12.04
C LEU A 86 1.20 8.51 11.04
N PHE A 87 0.79 9.57 10.33
CA PHE A 87 1.54 10.19 9.26
C PHE A 87 1.79 11.66 9.62
N ASP A 88 2.80 11.90 10.45
CA ASP A 88 3.29 13.26 10.67
C ASP A 88 4.05 13.72 9.42
N LEU A 89 3.35 14.29 8.43
CA LEU A 89 3.99 14.88 7.25
C LEU A 89 5.03 15.94 7.61
N ASN A 90 4.93 16.56 8.80
CA ASN A 90 5.93 17.51 9.24
C ASN A 90 7.31 16.84 9.43
N SER A 91 7.36 15.51 9.50
CA SER A 91 8.60 14.75 9.51
C SER A 91 9.25 14.62 8.13
N PHE A 92 8.58 14.95 7.02
CA PHE A 92 9.12 14.91 5.66
C PHE A 92 9.34 16.30 5.09
N SER A 93 10.43 16.49 4.33
CA SER A 93 10.59 17.70 3.52
C SER A 93 9.60 17.70 2.34
N ILE A 94 9.40 18.87 1.72
CA ILE A 94 8.56 18.98 0.52
C ILE A 94 9.07 18.08 -0.61
N GLU A 95 10.39 17.95 -0.77
CA GLU A 95 11.03 17.09 -1.75
C GLU A 95 10.78 15.61 -1.45
N GLN A 96 10.87 15.22 -0.17
CA GLN A 96 10.56 13.85 0.25
C GLN A 96 9.09 13.52 0.05
N ALA A 97 8.18 14.44 0.37
CA ALA A 97 6.75 14.27 0.14
C ALA A 97 6.44 14.08 -1.35
N LYS A 98 7.07 14.88 -2.24
CA LYS A 98 6.95 14.69 -3.69
C LYS A 98 7.46 13.32 -4.14
N ALA A 99 8.63 12.91 -3.66
CA ALA A 99 9.20 11.61 -3.98
C ALA A 99 8.32 10.44 -3.53
N ILE A 100 7.66 10.56 -2.37
CA ILE A 100 6.69 9.58 -1.88
C ILE A 100 5.48 9.49 -2.81
N ILE A 101 4.93 10.63 -3.22
CA ILE A 101 3.80 10.68 -4.17
C ILE A 101 4.22 10.01 -5.48
N ASP A 102 5.38 10.37 -6.03
CA ASP A 102 5.90 9.79 -7.27
C ASP A 102 6.10 8.27 -7.14
N TYR A 103 6.60 7.80 -5.99
CA TYR A 103 6.73 6.37 -5.71
C TYR A 103 5.36 5.67 -5.73
N LEU A 104 4.36 6.20 -5.02
CA LEU A 104 3.01 5.61 -4.99
C LEU A 104 2.34 5.60 -6.37
N VAL A 105 2.54 6.68 -7.15
CA VAL A 105 2.04 6.81 -8.52
C VAL A 105 2.67 5.76 -9.43
N THR A 106 3.98 5.58 -9.35
CA THR A 106 4.73 4.67 -10.25
C THR A 106 4.68 3.20 -9.83
N SER A 107 4.33 2.92 -8.58
CA SER A 107 4.14 1.57 -8.04
C SER A 107 2.66 1.16 -8.03
N LEU A 108 1.96 1.33 -6.90
CA LEU A 108 0.59 0.84 -6.68
C LEU A 108 -0.39 1.42 -7.70
N PHE A 109 -0.40 2.74 -7.89
CA PHE A 109 -1.44 3.41 -8.68
C PHE A 109 -1.30 3.16 -10.18
N LYS A 110 -0.07 3.04 -10.69
CA LYS A 110 0.16 2.62 -12.09
C LYS A 110 -0.43 1.24 -12.39
N HIS A 111 -0.43 0.35 -11.39
CA HIS A 111 -0.89 -1.03 -11.52
C HIS A 111 -2.24 -1.28 -10.82
N TYR A 112 -3.01 -0.24 -10.54
CA TYR A 112 -4.22 -0.30 -9.69
C TYR A 112 -5.20 -1.39 -10.13
N LYS A 113 -5.47 -1.50 -11.43
CA LYS A 113 -6.38 -2.53 -11.96
C LYS A 113 -5.85 -3.95 -11.77
N ALA A 114 -4.55 -4.17 -11.91
CA ALA A 114 -3.96 -5.48 -11.66
C ALA A 114 -4.10 -5.89 -10.19
N TYR A 115 -3.87 -4.95 -9.26
CA TYR A 115 -4.13 -5.18 -7.84
C TYR A 115 -5.62 -5.42 -7.56
N GLU A 116 -6.54 -4.62 -8.12
CA GLU A 116 -7.99 -4.82 -7.98
C GLU A 116 -8.40 -6.24 -8.42
N TYR A 117 -7.92 -6.70 -9.59
CA TYR A 117 -8.13 -8.07 -10.03
C TYR A 117 -7.54 -9.10 -9.06
N LEU A 118 -6.31 -8.90 -8.59
CA LEU A 118 -5.66 -9.81 -7.64
C LEU A 118 -6.44 -9.96 -6.32
N PHE A 119 -7.00 -8.87 -5.80
CA PHE A 119 -7.72 -8.88 -4.53
C PHE A 119 -9.18 -9.31 -4.65
N HIS A 120 -9.82 -9.05 -5.79
CA HIS A 120 -11.27 -9.15 -5.92
C HIS A 120 -11.75 -10.16 -6.96
N MET A 121 -10.86 -10.74 -7.78
CA MET A 121 -11.25 -11.89 -8.61
C MET A 121 -11.53 -13.09 -7.71
N ARG A 122 -12.76 -13.60 -7.79
CA ARG A 122 -13.13 -14.94 -7.31
C ARG A 122 -12.22 -15.91 -8.07
N ARG A 123 -11.37 -16.67 -7.37
CA ARG A 123 -10.47 -17.68 -7.97
C ARG A 123 -11.24 -18.42 -9.08
N GLU A 124 -10.67 -18.48 -10.28
CA GLU A 124 -11.13 -19.42 -11.31
C GLU A 124 -11.25 -20.79 -10.62
N GLU A 125 -12.48 -21.30 -10.55
CA GLU A 125 -12.71 -22.67 -10.09
C GLU A 125 -11.87 -23.58 -11.00
N PRO A 126 -11.11 -24.54 -10.45
CA PRO A 126 -10.57 -25.59 -11.29
C PRO A 126 -11.77 -26.28 -11.92
N VAL A 127 -11.97 -26.10 -13.23
CA VAL A 127 -12.90 -26.91 -14.00
C VAL A 127 -12.30 -28.31 -14.02
N ILE A 128 -12.65 -29.12 -13.03
CA ILE A 128 -12.39 -30.54 -13.06
C ILE A 128 -13.39 -31.10 -14.06
N SER A 129 -13.01 -31.13 -15.34
CA SER A 129 -13.70 -31.94 -16.33
C SER A 129 -13.44 -33.39 -15.95
N ASN A 130 -14.39 -34.01 -15.24
CA ASN A 130 -14.45 -35.45 -15.14
C ASN A 130 -15.01 -35.96 -16.47
N GLU A 131 -14.13 -36.43 -17.36
CA GLU A 131 -14.50 -37.40 -18.39
C GLU A 131 -14.58 -38.81 -17.79
#